data_AF-A0A6G2QZB0-F1
#
_entry.id   AF-A0A6G2QZB0-F1
#
_cell.length_a   1.000
_cell.length_b   1.000
_cell.length_c   1.000
_cell.angle_alpha   90.00
_cell.angle_beta   90.00
_cell.angle_gamma   90.00
#
_symmetry.space_group_name_H-M   'P 1'
#
loop_
_entity.id
_entity.type
_entity.pdbx_description
1 polymer ?
#
loop_
_entity_poly.entity_id
_entity_poly.type
_entity_poly.pdbx_seq_one_letter_code
_entity_poly.pdbx_strand_id
1 'polypeptide(L)'
;EGAAVEPARAVRALADLGHTRLLTEGGPRLLGGMVAADVLDELCLTVAPMLTAGDAQRIAGGPSVTLPNRFTLTSMLEEDGFLFTRYRRT
;
A
#
# COMPACT_ATOMS: atom_id res chain seq x y z
N GLU A 1 -3.70 -14.02 19.26
CA GLU A 1 -4.65 -13.31 18.40
C GLU A 1 -4.59 -11.83 18.74
N GLY A 2 -4.23 -10.98 17.78
CA GLY A 2 -4.26 -9.53 17.98
C GLY A 2 -5.64 -9.00 17.60
N ALA A 3 -6.20 -8.10 18.41
CA ALA A 3 -7.45 -7.43 18.05
C ALA A 3 -7.30 -6.76 16.68
N ALA A 4 -8.31 -6.92 15.81
CA ALA A 4 -8.34 -6.24 14.52
C ALA A 4 -8.34 -4.73 14.76
N VAL A 5 -7.31 -4.03 14.29
CA VAL A 5 -7.22 -2.57 14.36
C VAL A 5 -7.82 -1.99 13.09
N GLU A 6 -8.77 -1.07 13.25
CA GLU A 6 -9.31 -0.28 12.14
C GLU A 6 -8.20 0.65 11.61
N PRO A 7 -7.79 0.53 10.33
CA PRO A 7 -6.64 1.27 9.81
C PRO A 7 -6.75 2.79 9.95
N ALA A 8 -7.91 3.38 9.71
CA ALA A 8 -8.09 4.82 9.83
C ALA A 8 -7.95 5.29 11.29
N ARG A 9 -8.35 4.47 12.26
CA ARG A 9 -8.12 4.73 13.69
C ARG A 9 -6.63 4.72 14.03
N ALA A 10 -5.85 3.80 13.48
CA ALA A 10 -4.41 3.76 13.69
C ALA A 10 -3.73 5.02 13.12
N VAL A 11 -4.09 5.42 11.90
CA VAL A 11 -3.59 6.65 11.27
C VAL A 11 -3.93 7.89 12.10
N ARG A 12 -5.18 8.02 12.56
CA ARG A 12 -5.60 9.14 13.42
C ARG A 12 -4.83 9.16 14.74
N ALA A 13 -4.71 8.02 15.42
CA ALA A 13 -3.99 7.95 16.70
C ALA A 13 -2.51 8.33 16.56
N LEU A 14 -1.85 7.95 15.45
CA LEU A 14 -0.48 8.37 15.17
C LEU A 14 -0.40 9.88 14.90
N ALA A 15 -1.35 10.44 14.15
CA ALA A 15 -1.43 11.87 13.92
C ALA A 15 -1.65 12.66 15.22
N ASP A 16 -2.50 12.17 16.13
CA ASP A 16 -2.75 12.77 17.45
C ASP A 16 -1.48 12.79 18.33
N LEU A 17 -0.55 11.85 18.09
CA LEU A 17 0.78 11.82 18.71
C LEU A 17 1.82 12.68 17.98
N GLY A 18 1.44 13.38 16.91
CA GLY A 18 2.33 14.21 16.08
C GLY A 18 3.06 13.44 14.98
N HIS A 19 2.80 12.14 14.81
CA HIS A 19 3.37 11.33 13.73
C HIS A 19 2.52 11.42 12.46
N THR A 20 2.84 12.41 11.62
CA THR A 20 2.04 12.74 10.42
C THR A 20 2.65 12.23 9.11
N ARG A 21 3.88 11.70 9.15
CA ARG A 21 4.58 11.11 8.00
C ARG A 21 4.73 9.61 8.23
N LEU A 22 3.78 8.85 7.71
CA LEU A 22 3.68 7.41 7.94
C LEU A 22 4.21 6.62 6.75
N LEU A 23 4.96 5.56 7.03
CA LEU A 23 5.40 4.56 6.06
C LEU A 23 4.93 3.19 6.54
N THR A 24 4.42 2.38 5.62
CA THR A 24 4.11 0.97 5.87
C THR A 24 4.73 0.10 4.79
N GLU A 25 5.37 -0.98 5.20
CA GLU A 25 5.97 -1.98 4.31
C GLU A 25 5.09 -3.25 4.18
N GLY A 26 3.86 -3.18 4.69
CA GLY A 26 2.91 -4.29 4.72
C GLY A 26 2.87 -5.02 6.08
N GLY A 27 2.53 -6.30 6.15
CA GLY A 27 2.31 -7.24 5.05
C GLY A 27 0.96 -7.10 4.31
N PRO A 28 0.62 -8.02 3.41
CA PRO A 28 -0.48 -7.83 2.48
C PRO A 28 -1.87 -7.63 3.10
N ARG A 29 -2.12 -8.21 4.29
CA ARG A 29 -3.36 -7.95 5.05
C ARG A 29 -3.45 -6.50 5.55
N LEU A 30 -2.32 -5.93 5.99
CA LEU A 30 -2.28 -4.53 6.44
C LEU A 30 -2.49 -3.59 5.25
N LEU A 31 -1.76 -3.81 4.14
CA LEU A 31 -1.91 -2.98 2.95
C LEU A 31 -3.33 -3.06 2.38
N GLY A 32 -3.92 -4.26 2.31
CA GLY A 32 -5.31 -4.43 1.88
C GLY A 32 -6.31 -3.74 2.82
N GLY A 33 -6.06 -3.76 4.13
CA GLY A 33 -6.83 -2.99 5.11
C GLY A 33 -6.74 -1.48 4.88
N MET A 34 -5.53 -0.94 4.67
CA MET A 34 -5.33 0.49 4.39
C MET A 34 -6.07 0.93 3.12
N VAL A 35 -6.04 0.11 2.06
CA VAL A 35 -6.77 0.37 0.81
C VAL A 35 -8.28 0.32 1.04
N ALA A 36 -8.79 -0.70 1.75
CA ALA A 36 -10.22 -0.85 2.03
C ALA A 36 -10.77 0.25 2.95
N ALA A 37 -9.96 0.72 3.89
CA ALA A 37 -10.28 1.85 4.77
C ALA A 37 -10.03 3.22 4.12
N ASP A 38 -9.55 3.24 2.87
CA ASP A 38 -9.38 4.45 2.07
C ASP A 38 -8.39 5.47 2.64
N VAL A 39 -7.35 4.98 3.32
CA VAL A 39 -6.32 5.78 4.02
C VAL A 39 -4.92 5.64 3.43
N LEU A 40 -4.81 5.10 2.21
CA LEU A 40 -3.53 5.03 1.47
C LEU A 40 -3.40 6.23 0.52
N ASP A 41 -2.53 7.17 0.88
CA ASP A 41 -2.32 8.40 0.10
C ASP A 41 -1.32 8.24 -1.06
N GLU A 42 -0.28 7.42 -0.86
CA GLU A 42 0.83 7.23 -1.78
C GLU A 42 1.29 5.76 -1.78
N LEU A 43 1.61 5.22 -2.95
CA LEU A 43 2.15 3.88 -3.14
C LEU A 43 3.48 3.98 -3.88
N CYS A 44 4.56 3.64 -3.19
CA CYS A 44 5.85 3.35 -3.81
C CYS A 44 5.92 1.86 -4.13
N LEU A 45 5.93 1.51 -5.42
CA LEU A 45 5.95 0.13 -5.89
C LEU A 45 7.19 -0.13 -6.73
N THR A 46 7.98 -1.11 -6.31
CA THR A 46 9.09 -1.64 -7.09
C THR A 46 8.60 -2.83 -7.92
N VAL A 47 8.79 -2.75 -9.24
CA VAL A 47 8.55 -3.87 -10.16
C VAL A 47 9.90 -4.49 -10.51
N ALA A 48 10.11 -5.73 -10.06
CA ALA A 48 11.31 -6.49 -10.40
C ALA A 48 11.22 -7.09 -11.81
N PRO A 49 12.32 -7.18 -12.57
CA PRO A 49 12.36 -7.83 -13.89
C PRO A 49 12.38 -9.36 -13.77
N MET A 50 11.44 -9.93 -13.01
CA MET A 50 11.37 -11.36 -12.69
C MET A 50 9.95 -11.90 -12.92
N LEU A 51 9.89 -13.13 -13.42
CA LEU A 51 8.65 -13.91 -13.54
C LEU A 51 8.75 -15.13 -12.64
N THR A 52 7.94 -15.17 -11.57
CA THR A 52 7.97 -16.26 -10.60
C THR A 52 6.96 -17.38 -10.91
N ALA A 53 5.88 -17.08 -11.64
CA ALA A 53 4.70 -17.95 -11.80
C ALA A 53 4.15 -18.46 -10.43
N GLY A 54 3.12 -19.31 -10.44
CA GLY A 54 2.61 -19.96 -9.23
C GLY A 54 1.63 -19.13 -8.38
N ASP A 55 1.51 -19.50 -7.11
CA ASP A 55 0.52 -19.03 -6.13
C ASP A 55 1.06 -17.91 -5.22
N ALA A 56 2.13 -17.23 -5.64
CA ALA A 56 2.73 -16.12 -4.92
C ALA A 56 1.67 -15.05 -4.62
N GLN A 57 1.58 -14.68 -3.35
CA GLN A 57 0.57 -13.73 -2.88
C GLN A 57 0.84 -12.33 -3.46
N ARG A 58 -0.22 -11.63 -3.84
CA ARG A 58 -0.13 -10.20 -4.21
C ARG A 58 0.35 -9.36 -3.03
N ILE A 59 0.85 -8.16 -3.32
CA ILE A 59 1.28 -7.19 -2.31
C ILE A 59 0.16 -6.76 -1.35
N ALA A 60 -1.10 -6.84 -1.79
CA ALA A 60 -2.28 -6.55 -0.98
C ALA A 60 -3.24 -7.74 -1.01
N GLY A 61 -3.71 -8.12 0.19
CA GLY A 61 -4.66 -9.20 0.42
C GLY A 61 -5.73 -8.78 1.42
N GLY A 62 -6.88 -9.45 1.42
CA GLY A 62 -8.03 -9.06 2.23
C GLY A 62 -9.32 -9.00 1.40
N PRO A 63 -10.41 -8.43 1.97
CA PRO A 63 -11.68 -8.30 1.27
C PRO A 63 -11.52 -7.50 -0.02
N SER A 64 -12.29 -7.86 -1.05
CA SER A 64 -12.31 -7.14 -2.32
C SER A 64 -12.83 -5.72 -2.12
N VAL A 65 -12.16 -4.75 -2.72
CA VAL A 65 -12.68 -3.38 -2.85
C VAL A 65 -13.78 -3.39 -3.92
N THR A 66 -14.93 -2.78 -3.65
CA THR A 66 -16.07 -2.75 -4.58
C THR A 66 -15.76 -1.95 -5.85
N LEU A 67 -14.97 -0.88 -5.73
CA LEU A 67 -14.49 -0.05 -6.83
C LEU A 67 -12.96 0.12 -6.71
N PRO A 68 -12.20 0.03 -7.82
CA PRO A 68 -10.77 0.24 -7.76
C PRO A 68 -10.46 1.71 -7.44
N ASN A 69 -9.56 1.94 -6.48
CA ASN A 69 -9.04 3.27 -6.20
C ASN A 69 -8.11 3.71 -7.34
N ARG A 70 -8.36 4.88 -7.91
CA ARG A 70 -7.50 5.45 -8.96
C ARG A 70 -6.34 6.22 -8.32
N PHE A 71 -5.15 5.97 -8.85
CA PHE A 71 -3.92 6.69 -8.50
C PHE A 71 -3.30 7.26 -9.78
N THR A 72 -2.55 8.34 -9.63
CA THR A 72 -1.77 8.99 -10.69
C THR A 72 -0.29 8.73 -10.48
N LEU A 73 0.40 8.33 -11.55
CA LEU A 73 1.86 8.22 -11.55
C LEU A 73 2.48 9.59 -11.31
N THR A 74 3.23 9.72 -10.22
CA THR A 74 3.94 10.95 -9.85
C THR A 74 5.38 10.93 -10.38
N SER A 75 6.06 9.80 -10.30
CA SER A 75 7.41 9.61 -10.82
C SER A 75 7.73 8.14 -11.06
N MET A 76 8.68 7.88 -11.95
CA MET A 76 9.22 6.55 -12.23
C MET A 76 10.74 6.67 -12.43
N LEU A 77 11.49 5.79 -11.77
CA LEU A 77 12.93 5.62 -11.96
C LEU A 77 13.20 4.19 -12.42
N GLU A 78 14.33 3.99 -13.10
CA GLU A 78 14.81 2.68 -13.54
C GLU A 78 16.27 2.50 -13.10
N GLU A 79 16.59 1.31 -12.58
CA GLU A 79 17.95 0.87 -12.26
C GLU A 79 18.03 -0.67 -12.37
N ASP A 80 18.99 -1.18 -13.13
CA ASP A 80 19.20 -2.62 -13.38
C ASP A 80 17.93 -3.39 -13.81
N GLY A 81 17.04 -2.74 -14.57
CA GLY A 81 15.77 -3.29 -15.02
C GLY A 81 14.65 -3.29 -13.99
N PHE A 82 14.90 -2.82 -12.76
CA PHE A 82 13.84 -2.57 -11.78
C PHE A 82 13.15 -1.24 -12.10
N LEU A 83 11.82 -1.21 -11.94
CA LEU A 83 11.06 0.03 -12.03
C LEU A 83 10.63 0.47 -10.63
N PHE A 84 11.08 1.66 -10.20
CA PHE A 84 10.69 2.28 -8.95
C PHE A 84 9.62 3.32 -9.24
N THR A 85 8.37 2.97 -8.98
CA THR A 85 7.21 3.81 -9.28
C THR A 85 6.66 4.45 -8.02
N ARG A 86 6.16 5.68 -8.16
CA ARG A 86 5.48 6.40 -7.09
C ARG A 86 4.14 6.88 -7.60
N TYR A 87 3.07 6.41 -6.97
CA TYR A 87 1.69 6.72 -7.30
C TYR A 87 1.03 7.49 -6.17
N ARG A 88 0.25 8.53 -6.48
CA ARG A 88 -0.52 9.27 -5.49
C ARG A 88 -2.00 9.21 -5.79
N ARG A 89 -2.82 9.18 -4.75
CA ARG A 89 -4.27 9.23 -4.89
C ARG A 89 -4.69 10.53 -5.58
N THR A 90 -5.65 10.43 -6.52
CA THR A 90 -6.25 11.57 -7.24
C THR A 90 -7.32 12.26 -6.43
#